data_AF-A0A0M9FS58-F1
#
_entry.id   AF-A0A0M9FS58-F1
#
_cell.length_a   1.000
_cell.length_b   1.000
_cell.length_c   1.000
_cell.angle_alpha   90.00
_cell.angle_beta   90.00
_cell.angle_gamma   90.00
#
_symmetry.space_group_name_H-M   'P 1'
#
loop_
_entity.id
_entity.type
_entity.pdbx_description
1 polymer ?
#
loop_
_entity_poly.entity_id
_entity_poly.type
_entity_poly.pdbx_seq_one_letter_code
_entity_poly.pdbx_strand_id
1 'polypeptide(L)'
;MVAPRVYAVRVPFYYAAPPPLESGGFDAGADAPTGDAAVFITYATIEVTAFDGRFFWMHVSESPIGYAVPRLGSCSVSVGLSLPSTADRTSVSTSQLMEFETDSLQDLSAGTNTTVQSIFASGLSQKVVRGVAKRFHSQVTVYVNCAIEGERCLALLGTDGGSGFDMTYQFGGLIYREAFAVVARHLEECGSPTQ
;
A
#
# COMPACT_ATOMS: atom_id res chain seq x y z
N MET A 1 4.69 -27.59 -11.54
CA MET A 1 4.25 -26.26 -11.07
C MET A 1 5.47 -25.59 -10.48
N VAL A 2 5.86 -24.39 -10.97
CA VAL A 2 7.04 -23.68 -10.45
C VAL A 2 6.73 -23.20 -9.03
N ALA A 3 7.68 -23.31 -8.12
CA ALA A 3 7.51 -22.82 -6.75
C ALA A 3 7.27 -21.29 -6.75
N PRO A 4 6.39 -20.77 -5.88
CA PRO A 4 6.18 -19.34 -5.78
C PRO A 4 7.46 -18.62 -5.34
N ARG A 5 7.69 -17.43 -5.88
CA ARG A 5 8.81 -16.57 -5.47
C ARG A 5 8.33 -15.58 -4.42
N VAL A 6 9.07 -15.46 -3.34
CA VAL A 6 8.77 -14.53 -2.24
C VAL A 6 9.79 -13.40 -2.25
N TYR A 7 9.30 -12.18 -2.21
CA TYR A 7 10.09 -10.96 -2.12
C TYR A 7 9.64 -10.19 -0.89
N ALA A 8 10.57 -9.77 -0.04
CA ALA A 8 10.26 -8.91 1.10
C ALA A 8 11.14 -7.66 1.06
N VAL A 9 10.53 -6.49 1.19
CA VAL A 9 11.23 -5.21 1.30
C VAL A 9 10.79 -4.48 2.55
N ARG A 10 11.76 -3.87 3.22
CA ARG A 10 11.55 -3.02 4.39
C ARG A 10 11.95 -1.61 4.03
N VAL A 11 11.00 -0.68 4.11
CA VAL A 11 11.11 0.65 3.54
C VAL A 11 10.92 1.68 4.66
N PRO A 12 11.91 2.55 4.93
CA PRO A 12 11.72 3.62 5.90
C PRO A 12 10.82 4.70 5.31
N PHE A 13 9.83 5.15 6.08
CA PHE A 13 9.00 6.28 5.75
C PHE A 13 9.42 7.50 6.57
N TYR A 14 9.79 8.55 5.86
CA TYR A 14 10.08 9.87 6.41
C TYR A 14 9.01 10.85 5.96
N TYR A 15 8.60 11.75 6.84
CA TYR A 15 7.64 12.80 6.53
C TYR A 15 8.30 14.16 6.69
N ALA A 16 8.22 14.98 5.64
CA ALA A 16 8.52 16.41 5.72
C ALA A 16 7.19 17.15 5.59
N ALA A 17 6.85 17.94 6.61
CA ALA A 17 5.69 18.81 6.54
C ALA A 17 5.91 19.84 5.43
N PRO A 18 4.89 20.16 4.61
CA PRO A 18 4.98 21.25 3.66
C PRO A 18 5.33 22.55 4.41
N PRO A 19 6.15 23.43 3.83
CA PRO A 19 6.36 24.75 4.42
C PRO A 19 5.01 25.44 4.60
N PRO A 20 4.82 26.19 5.70
CA PRO A 20 3.59 26.93 5.90
C PRO A 20 3.36 27.85 4.69
N LEU A 21 2.18 27.76 4.08
CA LEU A 21 1.76 28.73 3.06
C LEU A 21 1.90 30.11 3.67
N GLU A 22 2.68 30.99 3.05
CA GLU A 22 2.84 32.38 3.47
C GLU A 22 1.47 33.07 3.45
N SER A 23 0.73 33.01 4.56
CA SER A 23 -0.40 33.88 4.79
C SER A 23 0.16 35.27 4.99
N GLY A 24 -0.07 36.15 4.03
CA GLY A 24 0.47 37.50 4.02
C GLY A 24 0.30 38.22 5.36
N GLY A 25 1.45 38.59 5.95
CA GLY A 25 1.64 39.67 6.91
C GLY A 25 0.94 39.53 8.26
N PHE A 26 1.70 39.28 9.33
CA PHE A 26 2.02 40.28 10.36
C PHE A 26 3.13 39.74 11.27
N ASP A 27 4.18 40.54 11.45
CA ASP A 27 5.35 40.29 12.30
C ASP A 27 4.99 39.89 13.74
N ALA A 28 5.61 38.82 14.23
CA ALA A 28 6.06 38.71 15.61
C ALA A 28 7.21 37.68 15.67
N GLY A 29 8.41 38.17 15.96
CA GLY A 29 9.59 37.33 16.16
C GLY A 29 9.37 36.32 17.29
N ALA A 30 9.55 35.05 16.94
CA ALA A 30 9.93 33.98 17.84
C ALA A 30 10.72 32.99 17.00
N ASP A 31 11.85 32.51 17.53
CA ASP A 31 12.77 31.57 16.89
C ASP A 31 12.05 30.56 16.00
N ALA A 32 12.11 30.76 14.69
CA ALA A 32 11.64 29.79 13.72
C ALA A 32 12.55 28.56 13.87
N PRO A 33 12.02 27.37 14.24
CA PRO A 33 12.85 26.18 14.31
C PRO A 33 13.38 25.90 12.91
N THR A 34 14.69 26.07 12.76
CA THR A 34 15.45 25.64 11.60
C THR A 34 15.41 24.11 11.59
N GLY A 35 14.49 23.53 10.83
CA GLY A 35 14.23 22.10 10.90
C GLY A 35 13.45 21.58 9.71
N ASP A 36 13.89 21.91 8.49
CA ASP A 36 13.39 21.38 7.20
C ASP A 36 13.81 19.90 6.98
N ALA A 37 14.00 19.15 8.07
CA ALA A 37 14.51 17.78 8.04
C ALA A 37 13.34 16.80 8.12
N ALA A 38 13.23 15.93 7.11
CA ALA A 38 12.22 14.87 7.08
C ALA A 38 12.33 13.99 8.35
N VAL A 39 11.23 13.85 9.08
CA VAL A 39 11.17 13.10 10.34
C VAL A 39 10.89 11.64 10.04
N PHE A 40 11.68 10.75 10.64
CA PHE A 40 11.42 9.32 10.57
C PHE A 40 10.10 8.97 11.28
N ILE A 41 9.16 8.37 10.55
CA ILE A 41 7.85 7.99 11.09
C ILE A 41 7.83 6.51 11.45
N THR A 42 8.13 5.64 10.48
CA THR A 42 8.09 4.19 10.68
C THR A 42 8.81 3.42 9.55
N TYR A 43 8.91 2.11 9.70
CA TYR A 43 9.22 1.20 8.60
C TYR A 43 7.94 0.51 8.12
N ALA A 44 7.74 0.50 6.80
CA ALA A 44 6.76 -0.37 6.18
C ALA A 44 7.44 -1.65 5.68
N THR A 45 6.79 -2.78 5.92
CA THR A 45 7.16 -4.07 5.34
C THR A 45 6.19 -4.38 4.20
N ILE A 46 6.74 -4.72 3.03
CA ILE A 46 5.97 -5.17 1.87
C ILE A 46 6.51 -6.54 1.50
N GLU A 47 5.67 -7.56 1.67
CA GLU A 47 5.95 -8.92 1.22
C GLU A 47 5.11 -9.21 -0.03
N VAL A 48 5.72 -9.76 -1.08
CA VAL A 48 5.06 -10.14 -2.32
C VAL A 48 5.39 -11.59 -2.62
N THR A 49 4.38 -12.45 -2.63
CA THR A 49 4.46 -13.81 -3.14
C THR A 49 3.90 -13.85 -4.56
N ALA A 50 4.76 -14.13 -5.53
CA ALA A 50 4.41 -14.24 -6.94
C ALA A 50 4.20 -15.72 -7.32
N PHE A 51 3.02 -16.01 -7.88
CA PHE A 51 2.70 -17.29 -8.49
C PHE A 51 2.68 -17.09 -10.00
N ASP A 52 3.80 -17.47 -10.63
CA ASP A 52 4.06 -17.17 -12.05
C ASP A 52 3.99 -15.65 -12.35
N GLY A 53 3.99 -15.26 -13.62
CA GLY A 53 3.85 -13.86 -14.05
C GLY A 53 2.42 -13.30 -14.01
N ARG A 54 1.47 -13.93 -13.29
CA ARG A 54 0.04 -13.57 -13.35
C ARG A 54 -0.66 -13.32 -12.02
N PHE A 55 -0.21 -13.93 -10.93
CA PHE A 55 -0.88 -13.80 -9.63
C PHE A 55 0.10 -13.34 -8.57
N PHE A 56 -0.28 -12.29 -7.84
CA PHE A 56 0.56 -11.69 -6.79
C PHE A 56 -0.24 -11.60 -5.51
N TRP A 57 0.30 -12.18 -4.44
CA TRP A 57 -0.19 -11.97 -3.09
C TRP A 57 0.72 -10.99 -2.37
N MET A 58 0.15 -9.92 -1.83
CA MET A 58 0.90 -8.87 -1.17
C MET A 58 0.44 -8.70 0.27
N HIS A 59 1.39 -8.62 1.20
CA HIS A 59 1.15 -8.23 2.57
C HIS A 59 1.86 -6.91 2.86
N VAL A 60 1.11 -5.93 3.33
CA VAL A 60 1.61 -4.62 3.74
C VAL A 60 1.37 -4.45 5.23
N SER A 61 2.43 -4.25 5.99
CA SER A 61 2.33 -4.01 7.43
C SER A 61 3.32 -2.94 7.88
N GLU A 62 3.05 -2.35 9.03
CA GLU A 62 4.10 -1.64 9.77
C GLU A 62 5.08 -2.68 10.33
N SER A 63 6.39 -2.47 10.17
CA SER A 63 7.37 -3.43 10.68
C SER A 63 7.16 -3.63 12.18
N PRO A 64 6.93 -4.87 12.65
CA PRO A 64 6.76 -5.11 14.07
C PRO A 64 8.02 -4.71 14.83
N ILE A 65 7.85 -4.08 15.99
CA ILE A 65 8.93 -3.94 16.97
C ILE A 65 9.08 -5.30 17.65
N GLY A 66 9.66 -6.29 16.96
CA GLY A 66 9.88 -7.65 17.47
C GLY A 66 9.61 -8.78 16.48
N TYR A 67 9.78 -10.02 16.93
CA TYR A 67 9.62 -11.26 16.13
C TYR A 67 8.16 -11.74 15.99
N ALA A 68 7.18 -10.85 16.14
CA ALA A 68 5.79 -11.24 16.03
C ALA A 68 5.42 -11.52 14.57
N VAL A 69 4.68 -12.60 14.33
CA VAL A 69 4.06 -12.87 13.02
C VAL A 69 3.12 -11.70 12.71
N PRO A 70 3.27 -11.03 11.56
CA PRO A 70 2.37 -9.95 11.19
C PRO A 70 0.93 -10.47 11.14
N ARG A 71 0.00 -9.76 11.77
CA ARG A 71 -1.41 -10.18 11.71
C ARG A 71 -1.93 -10.05 10.27
N LEU A 72 -2.95 -10.84 9.96
CA LEU A 72 -3.71 -10.67 8.72
C LEU A 72 -4.73 -9.57 8.98
N GLY A 73 -4.64 -8.47 8.22
CA GLY A 73 -5.61 -7.39 8.27
C GLY A 73 -6.57 -7.44 7.07
N SER A 74 -7.14 -6.29 6.70
CA SER A 74 -8.12 -6.19 5.62
C SER A 74 -7.53 -6.65 4.28
N CYS A 75 -8.27 -7.51 3.56
CA CYS A 75 -7.82 -8.10 2.31
C CYS A 75 -8.70 -7.68 1.13
N SER A 76 -8.07 -7.23 0.05
CA SER A 76 -8.71 -6.98 -1.25
C SER A 76 -8.08 -7.83 -2.34
N VAL A 77 -8.82 -8.02 -3.42
CA VAL A 77 -8.31 -8.54 -4.68
C VAL A 77 -8.72 -7.63 -5.82
N SER A 78 -7.80 -7.37 -6.73
CA SER A 78 -8.08 -6.75 -8.01
C SER A 78 -7.66 -7.66 -9.16
N VAL A 79 -8.53 -7.78 -10.17
CA VAL A 79 -8.31 -8.59 -11.36
C VAL A 79 -8.33 -7.69 -12.58
N GLY A 80 -7.25 -7.71 -13.36
CA GLY A 80 -7.21 -7.10 -14.69
C GLY A 80 -8.01 -7.92 -15.69
N LEU A 81 -8.93 -7.28 -16.41
CA LEU A 81 -9.80 -7.90 -17.40
C LEU A 81 -9.57 -7.26 -18.78
N SER A 82 -9.41 -8.10 -19.79
CA SER A 82 -9.45 -7.69 -21.20
C SER A 82 -10.82 -8.00 -21.78
N LEU A 83 -11.64 -6.96 -21.99
CA LEU A 83 -12.97 -7.10 -22.58
C LEU A 83 -12.87 -7.00 -24.11
N PRO A 84 -13.38 -7.99 -24.87
CA PRO A 84 -13.17 -8.06 -26.32
C PRO A 84 -13.82 -6.96 -27.17
N SER A 85 -14.71 -6.11 -26.62
CA SER A 85 -15.59 -5.25 -27.43
C SER A 85 -15.29 -3.74 -27.36
N THR A 86 -14.32 -3.31 -26.56
CA THR A 86 -13.93 -1.89 -26.47
C THR A 86 -12.43 -1.77 -26.59
N ALA A 87 -11.98 -1.15 -27.68
CA ALA A 87 -10.58 -0.89 -27.98
C ALA A 87 -9.80 -0.46 -26.72
N ASP A 88 -8.74 -1.21 -26.41
CA ASP A 88 -7.66 -0.89 -25.46
C ASP A 88 -8.02 -0.52 -24.01
N ARG A 89 -9.29 -0.60 -23.59
CA ARG A 89 -9.65 -0.20 -22.23
C ARG A 89 -9.50 -1.37 -21.26
N THR A 90 -8.35 -1.42 -20.57
CA THR A 90 -8.15 -2.26 -19.38
C THR A 90 -9.21 -1.98 -18.34
N SER A 91 -10.05 -2.98 -18.05
CA SER A 91 -11.00 -2.94 -16.96
C SER A 91 -10.39 -3.63 -15.73
N VAL A 92 -10.68 -3.12 -14.54
CA VAL A 92 -10.23 -3.72 -13.29
C VAL A 92 -11.45 -3.99 -12.44
N SER A 93 -11.70 -5.26 -12.14
CA SER A 93 -12.67 -5.65 -11.12
C SER A 93 -11.96 -5.71 -9.77
N THR A 94 -12.63 -5.26 -8.70
CA THR A 94 -12.05 -5.28 -7.35
C THR A 94 -13.09 -5.73 -6.35
N SER A 95 -12.67 -6.60 -5.44
CA SER A 95 -13.52 -7.15 -4.40
C SER A 95 -12.76 -7.18 -3.09
N GLN A 96 -13.46 -6.88 -2.00
CA GLN A 96 -12.95 -7.10 -0.65
C GLN A 96 -13.21 -8.57 -0.29
N LEU A 97 -12.20 -9.24 0.26
CA LEU A 97 -12.22 -10.68 0.53
C LEU A 97 -12.38 -11.00 2.01
N MET A 98 -11.75 -10.23 2.88
CA MET A 98 -11.75 -10.44 4.32
C MET A 98 -11.79 -9.08 5.01
N GLU A 99 -12.82 -8.85 5.80
CA GLU A 99 -12.75 -7.97 6.95
C GLU A 99 -12.55 -8.89 8.15
N PHE A 100 -11.51 -8.65 8.95
CA PHE A 100 -11.31 -9.46 10.15
C PHE A 100 -12.46 -9.16 11.12
N GLU A 101 -13.36 -10.12 11.34
CA GLU A 101 -14.33 -10.10 12.44
C GLU A 101 -13.56 -10.15 13.76
N THR A 102 -13.31 -9.00 14.38
CA THR A 102 -12.77 -8.88 15.74
C THR A 102 -13.76 -9.33 16.84
N ASP A 103 -14.83 -10.04 16.52
CA ASP A 103 -15.93 -10.36 17.45
C ASP A 103 -15.63 -11.48 18.47
N SER A 104 -14.38 -11.97 18.57
CA SER A 104 -14.01 -13.02 19.55
C SER A 104 -12.92 -12.67 20.56
N LEU A 105 -12.43 -11.42 20.62
CA LEU A 105 -11.54 -10.98 21.71
C LEU A 105 -12.09 -9.71 22.35
N GLN A 106 -12.82 -9.97 23.43
CA GLN A 106 -13.64 -9.08 24.25
C GLN A 106 -12.86 -7.99 25.02
N ASP A 107 -11.77 -7.43 24.47
CA ASP A 107 -10.88 -6.56 25.24
C ASP A 107 -10.03 -5.56 24.43
N LEU A 108 -10.59 -4.92 23.40
CA LEU A 108 -9.92 -3.80 22.73
C LEU A 108 -10.82 -2.58 22.62
N SER A 109 -10.47 -1.55 23.38
CA SER A 109 -10.83 -0.15 23.25
C SER A 109 -10.34 0.50 21.93
N ALA A 110 -10.32 -0.25 20.84
CA ALA A 110 -9.88 0.21 19.53
C ALA A 110 -10.97 -0.09 18.52
N GLY A 111 -11.66 0.94 18.06
CA GLY A 111 -12.39 0.87 16.79
C GLY A 111 -11.41 0.40 15.74
N THR A 112 -11.52 -0.87 15.36
CA THR A 112 -10.65 -1.50 14.37
C THR A 112 -10.87 -0.73 13.08
N ASN A 113 -9.88 0.05 12.65
CA ASN A 113 -9.90 0.90 11.44
C ASN A 113 -9.87 0.03 10.17
N THR A 114 -10.71 -1.01 10.11
CA THR A 114 -10.81 -2.00 9.03
C THR A 114 -11.20 -1.33 7.73
N THR A 115 -12.09 -0.34 7.79
CA THR A 115 -12.56 0.43 6.64
C THR A 115 -11.42 1.13 5.88
N VAL A 116 -10.57 1.93 6.55
CA VAL A 116 -9.44 2.60 5.88
C VAL A 116 -8.39 1.61 5.38
N GLN A 117 -8.16 0.50 6.08
CA GLN A 117 -7.26 -0.56 5.61
C GLN A 117 -7.83 -1.26 4.37
N SER A 118 -9.15 -1.50 4.32
CA SER A 118 -9.84 -2.07 3.17
C SER A 118 -9.82 -1.13 1.95
N ILE A 119 -10.01 0.18 2.17
CA ILE A 119 -9.90 1.20 1.12
C ILE A 119 -8.47 1.26 0.58
N PHE A 120 -7.47 1.30 1.48
CA PHE A 120 -6.07 1.30 1.10
C PHE A 120 -5.69 0.06 0.29
N ALA A 121 -6.05 -1.14 0.79
CA ALA A 121 -5.76 -2.41 0.13
C ALA A 121 -6.37 -2.43 -1.29
N SER A 122 -7.65 -2.05 -1.40
CA SER A 122 -8.36 -1.98 -2.69
C SER A 122 -7.73 -0.99 -3.66
N GLY A 123 -7.34 0.19 -3.16
CA GLY A 123 -6.66 1.21 -3.96
C GLY A 123 -5.28 0.76 -4.44
N LEU A 124 -4.51 0.09 -3.57
CA LEU A 124 -3.19 -0.44 -3.91
C LEU A 124 -3.31 -1.57 -4.94
N SER A 125 -4.18 -2.56 -4.73
CA SER A 125 -4.37 -3.69 -5.65
C SER A 125 -4.79 -3.20 -7.04
N GLN A 126 -5.71 -2.23 -7.11
CA GLN A 126 -6.12 -1.60 -8.38
C GLN A 126 -4.97 -0.88 -9.08
N LYS A 127 -4.22 -0.05 -8.35
CA LYS A 127 -3.11 0.71 -8.92
C LYS A 127 -2.03 -0.21 -9.47
N VAL A 128 -1.68 -1.29 -8.76
CA VAL A 128 -0.69 -2.27 -9.22
C VAL A 128 -1.18 -2.98 -10.49
N VAL A 129 -2.42 -3.48 -10.52
CA VAL A 129 -2.99 -4.11 -11.73
C VAL A 129 -2.94 -3.15 -12.92
N ARG A 130 -3.38 -1.90 -12.74
CA ARG A 130 -3.33 -0.87 -13.81
C ARG A 130 -1.91 -0.56 -14.25
N GLY A 131 -0.98 -0.44 -13.29
CA GLY A 131 0.42 -0.20 -13.58
C GLY A 131 1.04 -1.32 -14.41
N VAL A 132 0.73 -2.57 -14.06
CA VAL A 132 1.23 -3.75 -14.79
C VAL A 132 0.65 -3.79 -16.19
N ALA A 133 -0.66 -3.60 -16.34
CA ALA A 133 -1.29 -3.60 -17.64
C ALA A 133 -0.76 -2.47 -18.54
N LYS A 134 -0.46 -1.30 -17.96
CA LYS A 134 0.14 -0.16 -18.67
C LYS A 134 1.58 -0.41 -19.11
N ARG A 135 2.42 -1.01 -18.26
CA ARG A 135 3.87 -1.18 -18.53
C ARG A 135 4.21 -2.46 -19.29
N PHE A 136 3.51 -3.56 -18.97
CA PHE A 136 3.83 -4.90 -19.45
C PHE A 136 2.77 -5.45 -20.41
N HIS A 137 1.70 -4.70 -20.68
CA HIS A 137 0.56 -5.16 -21.50
C HIS A 137 -0.01 -6.51 -21.06
N SER A 138 0.11 -6.81 -19.75
CA SER A 138 -0.28 -8.08 -19.15
C SER A 138 -1.43 -7.88 -18.17
N GLN A 139 -2.35 -8.84 -18.12
CA GLN A 139 -3.40 -8.89 -17.11
C GLN A 139 -2.93 -9.74 -15.94
N VAL A 140 -3.03 -9.18 -14.74
CA VAL A 140 -2.63 -9.83 -13.50
C VAL A 140 -3.74 -9.74 -12.47
N THR A 141 -3.69 -10.65 -11.51
CA THR A 141 -4.50 -10.62 -10.30
C THR A 141 -3.60 -10.27 -9.13
N VAL A 142 -4.00 -9.27 -8.35
CA VAL A 142 -3.24 -8.79 -7.19
C VAL A 142 -4.14 -8.86 -5.97
N TYR A 143 -3.73 -9.66 -4.99
CA TYR A 143 -4.30 -9.72 -3.65
C TYR A 143 -3.47 -8.81 -2.76
N VAL A 144 -4.10 -7.95 -1.97
CA VAL A 144 -3.44 -7.10 -0.99
C VAL A 144 -4.08 -7.33 0.36
N ASN A 145 -3.29 -7.80 1.31
CA ASN A 145 -3.60 -7.78 2.73
C ASN A 145 -2.89 -6.58 3.37
N CYS A 146 -3.64 -5.69 4.00
CA CYS A 146 -3.12 -4.54 4.73
C CYS A 146 -3.32 -4.77 6.23
N ALA A 147 -2.23 -4.72 7.00
CA ALA A 147 -2.18 -4.91 8.44
C ALA A 147 -1.32 -3.80 9.08
N ILE A 148 -1.75 -2.55 8.92
CA ILE A 148 -1.12 -1.40 9.59
C ILE A 148 -1.83 -1.19 10.92
N GLU A 149 -1.12 -1.48 12.00
CA GLU A 149 -1.64 -1.46 13.37
C GLU A 149 -1.15 -0.25 14.17
N GLY A 150 -1.77 -0.02 15.32
CA GLY A 150 -1.37 1.03 16.26
C GLY A 150 -1.94 2.40 15.96
N GLU A 151 -1.54 3.37 16.78
CA GLU A 151 -2.10 4.73 16.82
C GLU A 151 -1.89 5.51 15.52
N ARG A 152 -0.91 5.09 14.70
CA ARG A 152 -0.56 5.74 13.43
C ARG A 152 -1.40 5.29 12.24
N CYS A 153 -2.25 4.27 12.38
CA CYS A 153 -3.06 3.72 11.29
C CYS A 153 -3.83 4.83 10.54
N LEU A 154 -4.55 5.70 11.27
CA LEU A 154 -5.33 6.79 10.67
C LEU A 154 -4.45 7.89 10.05
N ALA A 155 -3.28 8.17 10.61
CA ALA A 155 -2.36 9.16 10.03
C ALA A 155 -1.77 8.67 8.70
N LEU A 156 -1.42 7.37 8.64
CA LEU A 156 -0.81 6.75 7.46
C LEU A 156 -1.83 6.40 6.37
N LEU A 157 -3.05 6.03 6.75
CA LEU A 157 -4.08 5.52 5.83
C LEU A 157 -5.26 6.47 5.61
N GLY A 158 -5.36 7.54 6.40
CA GLY A 158 -6.47 8.49 6.37
C GLY A 158 -7.59 8.12 7.34
N THR A 159 -8.72 8.82 7.21
CA THR A 159 -9.90 8.60 8.06
C THR A 159 -11.05 7.96 7.27
N ASP A 160 -12.03 7.40 7.98
CA ASP A 160 -13.25 6.84 7.38
C ASP A 160 -14.08 7.87 6.59
N GLY A 161 -13.92 9.17 6.91
CA GLY A 161 -14.53 10.27 6.16
C GLY A 161 -13.86 10.57 4.81
N GLY A 162 -12.81 9.83 4.45
CA GLY A 162 -12.06 10.05 3.21
C GLY A 162 -11.11 11.26 3.27
N SER A 163 -10.94 11.90 4.43
CA SER A 163 -9.88 12.89 4.60
C SER A 163 -8.54 12.18 4.71
N GLY A 164 -7.69 12.39 3.71
CA GLY A 164 -6.28 12.02 3.74
C GLY A 164 -5.45 13.25 4.13
N PHE A 165 -4.53 13.07 5.06
CA PHE A 165 -3.50 14.08 5.32
C PHE A 165 -2.43 13.97 4.23
N ASP A 166 -1.63 15.01 4.02
CA ASP A 166 -0.49 14.97 3.10
C ASP A 166 0.42 13.75 3.37
N MET A 167 0.64 13.42 4.65
CA MET A 167 1.32 12.19 5.08
C MET A 167 0.71 10.90 4.50
N THR A 168 -0.62 10.80 4.44
CA THR A 168 -1.34 9.65 3.88
C THR A 168 -1.03 9.45 2.40
N TYR A 169 -1.01 10.54 1.62
CA TYR A 169 -0.69 10.50 0.19
C TYR A 169 0.77 10.13 -0.06
N GLN A 170 1.69 10.70 0.72
CA GLN A 170 3.12 10.38 0.62
C GLN A 170 3.39 8.92 0.99
N PHE A 171 2.78 8.43 2.08
CA PHE A 171 2.90 7.04 2.50
C PHE A 171 2.32 6.09 1.45
N GLY A 172 1.09 6.32 0.99
CA GLY A 172 0.49 5.48 -0.05
C GLY A 172 1.24 5.50 -1.38
N GLY A 173 1.84 6.65 -1.74
CA GLY A 173 2.72 6.78 -2.90
C GLY A 173 4.00 5.95 -2.76
N LEU A 174 4.62 5.97 -1.57
CA LEU A 174 5.78 5.14 -1.25
C LEU A 174 5.45 3.66 -1.37
N ILE A 175 4.38 3.19 -0.70
CA ILE A 175 4.00 1.77 -0.75
C ILE A 175 3.71 1.33 -2.18
N TYR A 176 2.94 2.09 -2.94
CA TYR A 176 2.68 1.77 -4.35
C TYR A 176 3.96 1.66 -5.18
N ARG A 177 4.89 2.61 -5.02
CA ARG A 177 6.15 2.62 -5.79
C ARG A 177 6.95 1.36 -5.53
N GLU A 178 7.15 1.01 -4.26
CA GLU A 178 7.97 -0.14 -3.87
C GLU A 178 7.29 -1.46 -4.21
N ALA A 179 5.98 -1.58 -3.94
CA ALA A 179 5.17 -2.73 -4.33
C ALA A 179 5.22 -2.97 -5.84
N PHE A 180 5.00 -1.91 -6.63
CA PHE A 180 5.05 -2.01 -8.09
C PHE A 180 6.45 -2.36 -8.59
N ALA A 181 7.51 -1.81 -7.99
CA ALA A 181 8.89 -2.14 -8.36
C ALA A 181 9.21 -3.63 -8.15
N VAL A 182 8.74 -4.23 -7.04
CA VAL A 182 8.90 -5.66 -6.78
C VAL A 182 8.18 -6.51 -7.82
N VAL A 183 6.91 -6.18 -8.12
CA VAL A 183 6.11 -6.88 -9.13
C VAL A 183 6.74 -6.73 -10.53
N ALA A 184 7.16 -5.52 -10.89
CA ALA A 184 7.80 -5.22 -12.17
C ALA A 184 9.08 -6.03 -12.36
N ARG A 185 9.95 -6.07 -11.35
CA ARG A 185 11.18 -6.87 -11.37
C ARG A 185 10.88 -8.36 -11.60
N HIS A 186 9.87 -8.91 -10.91
CA HIS A 186 9.48 -10.31 -11.11
C HIS A 186 9.03 -10.57 -12.56
N LEU A 187 8.21 -9.67 -13.13
CA LEU A 187 7.74 -9.80 -14.51
C LEU A 187 8.87 -9.70 -15.53
N GLU A 188 9.87 -8.84 -15.28
CA GLU A 188 11.07 -8.72 -16.11
C GLU A 188 11.94 -9.99 -16.06
N GLU A 189 12.11 -10.57 -14.88
CA GLU A 189 12.81 -11.86 -14.69
C GLU A 189 12.09 -13.01 -15.40
N CYS A 190 10.76 -13.02 -15.41
CA CYS A 190 9.95 -14.06 -16.07
C CYS A 190 9.83 -13.86 -17.59
N GLY A 191 9.89 -12.62 -18.07
CA GLY A 191 9.82 -12.28 -19.50
C GLY A 191 11.17 -12.33 -20.22
N SER A 192 12.28 -12.44 -19.49
CA SER A 192 13.61 -12.62 -20.06
C SER A 192 13.71 -14.04 -20.64
N PRO A 193 13.83 -14.22 -21.98
CA PRO A 193 14.15 -15.54 -22.51
C PRO A 193 15.49 -15.94 -21.90
N THR A 194 15.50 -17.08 -21.21
CA THR A 194 16.73 -17.73 -20.76
C THR A 194 17.60 -17.92 -22.02
N GLN A 195 18.70 -17.17 -22.11
CA GLN A 195 19.73 -17.39 -23.12
C GLN A 195 20.44 -18.71 -22.85
#